data_AF-A0A8H8UWS1-F1
#
_entry.id   AF-A0A8H8UWS1-F1
#
_cell.length_a   1.000
_cell.length_b   1.000
_cell.length_c   1.000
_cell.angle_alpha   90.00
_cell.angle_beta   90.00
_cell.angle_gamma   90.00
#
_symmetry.space_group_name_H-M   'P 1'
#
loop_
_entity.id
_entity.type
_entity.pdbx_description
1 polymer ?
#
loop_
_entity_poly.entity_id
_entity_poly.type
_entity_poly.pdbx_seq_one_letter_code
_entity_poly.pdbx_strand_id
1 'polypeptide(L)'
;MNNMTEFVFKHRETLPNPDECDFSSEELWKALAWFYSIPYFTRVWVIQEVNAYRERTAHCGYETIPWDLVEIVAGYIIMETDFSKRWGFSKTNVWWAATTTKLKRPENWLSMLYLASNYGCLDARDVIYGLRGLMRFSKGAELLTPDYGKTFLKVYRDSVEAALVNFENTDVLLYLAGVESLSWIPAWNVSMLFRNPFRFGNRVPWKPAGDSKAVWSIDKKNNILSVDGFIADTIKISQPCNEMYFGTTMLSL
;
A
#
# COMPACT_ATOMS: atom_id res chain seq x y z
N MET A 1 -20.97 -0.52 3.88
CA MET A 1 -20.27 -1.64 3.21
C MET A 1 -18.77 -1.39 3.36
N ASN A 2 -17.97 -2.34 3.86
CA ASN A 2 -16.62 -2.00 4.35
C ASN A 2 -15.52 -1.98 3.27
N ASN A 3 -15.78 -2.53 2.07
CA ASN A 3 -14.85 -2.48 0.93
C ASN A 3 -15.64 -2.65 -0.39
N MET A 4 -15.69 -1.61 -1.22
CA MET A 4 -16.46 -1.62 -2.47
C MET A 4 -15.84 -2.51 -3.53
N THR A 5 -14.51 -2.54 -3.62
CA THR A 5 -13.79 -3.37 -4.59
C THR A 5 -13.96 -4.86 -4.29
N GLU A 6 -14.04 -5.24 -3.02
CA GLU A 6 -14.39 -6.61 -2.61
C GLU A 6 -15.83 -6.98 -2.97
N PHE A 7 -16.76 -6.01 -2.88
CA PHE A 7 -18.12 -6.22 -3.34
C PHE A 7 -18.18 -6.48 -4.85
N VAL A 8 -17.50 -5.67 -5.68
CA VAL A 8 -17.41 -5.90 -7.13
C VAL A 8 -16.78 -7.28 -7.40
N PHE A 9 -15.69 -7.62 -6.69
CA PHE A 9 -14.98 -8.88 -6.88
C PHE A 9 -15.85 -10.10 -6.58
N LYS A 10 -16.65 -10.01 -5.51
CA LYS A 10 -17.58 -11.08 -5.12
C LYS A 10 -18.68 -11.32 -6.14
N HIS A 11 -19.07 -10.29 -6.90
CA HIS A 11 -20.16 -10.37 -7.88
C HIS A 11 -19.65 -10.40 -9.33
N ARG A 12 -18.35 -10.55 -9.55
CA ARG A 12 -17.71 -10.47 -10.88
C ARG A 12 -18.35 -11.39 -11.92
N GLU A 13 -18.82 -12.57 -11.53
CA GLU A 13 -19.42 -13.56 -12.44
C GLU A 13 -20.85 -13.18 -12.86
N THR A 14 -21.49 -12.29 -12.10
CA THR A 14 -22.86 -11.80 -12.35
C THR A 14 -22.89 -10.41 -12.98
N LEU A 15 -21.75 -9.71 -12.99
CA LEU A 15 -21.65 -8.39 -13.59
C LEU A 15 -21.55 -8.55 -15.12
N PRO A 16 -22.38 -7.86 -15.91
CA PRO A 16 -22.30 -7.91 -17.37
C PRO A 16 -20.95 -7.34 -17.84
N ASN A 17 -20.55 -7.65 -19.06
CA ASN A 17 -19.42 -6.95 -19.67
C ASN A 17 -19.80 -5.45 -19.82
N PRO A 18 -18.89 -4.50 -19.51
CA PRO A 18 -19.21 -3.08 -19.65
C PRO A 18 -19.65 -2.70 -21.08
N ASP A 19 -19.19 -3.42 -22.11
CA ASP A 19 -19.60 -3.20 -23.51
C ASP A 19 -21.06 -3.59 -23.78
N GLU A 20 -21.60 -4.55 -23.04
CA GLU A 20 -22.93 -5.13 -23.26
C GLU A 20 -24.04 -4.36 -22.52
N CYS A 21 -23.66 -3.36 -21.73
CA CYS A 21 -24.59 -2.56 -20.95
C CYS A 21 -25.25 -1.47 -21.80
N ASP A 22 -26.53 -1.20 -21.58
CA ASP A 22 -27.29 -0.17 -22.30
C ASP A 22 -26.71 1.25 -22.17
N PHE A 23 -25.95 1.52 -21.10
CA PHE A 23 -25.28 2.80 -20.88
C PHE A 23 -23.95 2.94 -21.63
N SER A 24 -23.45 1.87 -22.26
CA SER A 24 -22.13 1.83 -22.88
C SER A 24 -22.08 2.74 -24.11
N SER A 25 -21.16 3.71 -24.07
CA SER A 25 -20.90 4.62 -25.20
C SER A 25 -19.44 5.04 -25.22
N GLU A 26 -18.92 5.36 -26.40
CA GLU A 26 -17.53 5.80 -26.57
C GLU A 26 -17.24 7.08 -25.78
N GLU A 27 -18.19 8.00 -25.74
CA GLU A 27 -18.12 9.26 -24.99
C GLU A 27 -18.00 9.01 -23.48
N LEU A 28 -18.81 8.09 -22.93
CA LEU A 28 -18.76 7.72 -21.52
C LEU A 28 -17.38 7.17 -21.13
N TRP A 29 -16.85 6.24 -21.92
CA TRP A 29 -15.57 5.60 -21.61
C TRP A 29 -14.40 6.57 -21.72
N LYS A 30 -14.42 7.49 -22.70
CA LYS A 30 -13.45 8.59 -22.79
C LYS A 30 -13.53 9.53 -21.60
N ALA A 31 -14.74 9.89 -21.15
CA ALA A 31 -14.94 10.75 -19.99
C ALA A 31 -14.41 10.09 -18.70
N LEU A 32 -14.69 8.79 -18.51
CA LEU A 32 -14.14 8.03 -17.38
C LEU A 32 -12.62 7.89 -17.46
N ALA A 33 -12.06 7.64 -18.65
CA ALA A 33 -10.60 7.56 -18.83
C ALA A 33 -9.93 8.90 -18.49
N TRP A 34 -10.52 10.03 -18.90
CA TRP A 34 -10.07 11.36 -18.50
C TRP A 34 -10.16 11.56 -16.98
N PHE A 35 -11.31 11.23 -16.38
CA PHE A 35 -11.52 11.38 -14.93
C PHE A 35 -10.50 10.58 -14.13
N TYR A 36 -10.30 9.30 -14.45
CA TYR A 36 -9.28 8.48 -13.79
C TYR A 36 -7.84 8.84 -14.17
N SER A 37 -7.60 9.71 -15.16
CA SER A 37 -6.26 10.23 -15.45
C SER A 37 -5.86 11.39 -14.53
N ILE A 38 -6.78 11.91 -13.72
CA ILE A 38 -6.52 13.03 -12.82
C ILE A 38 -5.41 12.65 -11.82
N PRO A 39 -4.34 13.46 -11.65
CA PRO A 39 -3.22 13.16 -10.74
C PRO A 39 -3.61 13.07 -9.27
N TYR A 40 -4.80 13.53 -8.89
CA TYR A 40 -5.33 13.39 -7.53
C TYR A 40 -5.17 11.95 -7.03
N PHE A 41 -5.61 10.96 -7.82
CA PHE A 41 -5.61 9.55 -7.44
C PHE A 41 -4.21 8.97 -7.15
N THR A 42 -3.13 9.60 -7.60
CA THR A 42 -1.78 9.11 -7.34
C THR A 42 -1.19 9.64 -6.03
N ARG A 43 -1.79 10.63 -5.38
CA ARG A 43 -1.19 11.27 -4.19
C ARG A 43 -1.39 10.41 -2.94
N VAL A 44 -0.35 10.23 -2.13
CA VAL A 44 -0.45 9.50 -0.85
C VAL A 44 -1.50 10.10 0.10
N TRP A 45 -1.66 11.42 0.09
CA TRP A 45 -2.61 12.14 0.92
C TRP A 45 -4.07 11.77 0.64
N VAL A 46 -4.40 11.32 -0.58
CA VAL A 46 -5.77 10.89 -0.93
C VAL A 46 -6.22 9.73 -0.05
N ILE A 47 -5.29 8.88 0.37
CA ILE A 47 -5.59 7.78 1.28
C ILE A 47 -6.13 8.33 2.60
N GLN A 48 -5.51 9.36 3.18
CA GLN A 48 -6.03 10.02 4.38
C GLN A 48 -7.31 10.79 4.10
N GLU A 49 -7.35 11.62 3.06
CA GLU A 49 -8.49 12.48 2.71
C GLU A 49 -9.79 11.66 2.57
N VAL A 50 -9.70 10.53 1.86
CA VAL A 50 -10.82 9.62 1.64
C VAL A 50 -11.13 8.76 2.87
N ASN A 51 -10.17 8.46 3.75
CA ASN A 51 -10.45 7.64 4.94
C ASN A 51 -10.74 8.46 6.21
N ALA A 52 -10.68 9.79 6.15
CA ALA A 52 -10.91 10.69 7.28
C ALA A 52 -12.39 10.73 7.74
N TYR A 53 -13.33 10.62 6.80
CA TYR A 53 -14.77 10.75 7.08
C TYR A 53 -15.59 9.62 6.46
N ARG A 54 -16.83 9.41 6.96
CA ARG A 54 -17.72 8.33 6.49
C ARG A 54 -18.45 8.71 5.21
N GLU A 55 -18.92 9.95 5.10
CA GLU A 55 -19.66 10.44 3.93
C GLU A 55 -18.69 11.19 3.02
N ARG A 56 -18.29 10.53 1.94
CA ARG A 56 -17.16 10.97 1.13
C ARG A 56 -17.67 11.39 -0.23
N THR A 57 -17.38 12.61 -0.64
CA THR A 57 -17.78 13.15 -1.93
C THR A 57 -16.56 13.57 -2.73
N ALA A 58 -16.53 13.17 -3.99
CA ALA A 58 -15.61 13.72 -4.99
C ALA A 58 -16.30 14.90 -5.67
N HIS A 59 -15.58 16.02 -5.78
CA HIS A 59 -16.02 17.16 -6.57
C HIS A 59 -15.18 17.21 -7.85
N CYS A 60 -15.85 17.24 -9.01
CA CYS A 60 -15.20 17.28 -10.31
C CYS A 60 -15.89 18.30 -11.21
N GLY A 61 -15.30 19.50 -11.31
CA GLY A 61 -15.97 20.63 -11.95
C GLY A 61 -17.23 21.02 -11.19
N TYR A 62 -18.38 20.97 -11.85
CA TYR A 62 -19.69 21.25 -11.25
C TYR A 62 -20.38 20.02 -10.66
N GLU A 63 -19.83 18.83 -10.89
CA GLU A 63 -20.42 17.57 -10.46
C GLU A 63 -19.95 17.17 -9.07
N THR A 64 -20.85 16.56 -8.30
CA THR A 64 -20.58 15.99 -6.98
C THR A 64 -20.95 14.52 -6.99
N ILE A 65 -19.97 13.66 -6.72
CA ILE A 65 -20.10 12.21 -6.88
C ILE A 65 -19.82 11.55 -5.52
N PRO A 66 -20.70 10.67 -5.01
CA PRO A 66 -20.37 9.82 -3.88
C PRO A 66 -19.10 9.00 -4.16
N TRP A 67 -18.12 9.03 -3.26
CA TRP A 67 -16.83 8.36 -3.45
C TRP A 67 -16.98 6.85 -3.68
N ASP A 68 -17.97 6.24 -3.04
CA ASP A 68 -18.26 4.82 -3.20
C ASP A 68 -18.55 4.45 -4.67
N LEU A 69 -19.16 5.34 -5.45
CA LEU A 69 -19.39 5.13 -6.88
C LEU A 69 -18.09 5.21 -7.69
N VAL A 70 -17.19 6.13 -7.32
CA VAL A 70 -15.86 6.23 -7.93
C VAL A 70 -15.10 4.91 -7.75
N GLU A 71 -15.15 4.31 -6.56
CA GLU A 71 -14.46 3.04 -6.30
C GLU A 71 -15.12 1.84 -6.97
N ILE A 72 -16.45 1.79 -6.98
CA ILE A 72 -17.20 0.70 -7.64
C ILE A 72 -16.90 0.69 -9.14
N VAL A 73 -17.00 1.85 -9.80
CA VAL A 73 -16.74 1.97 -11.23
C VAL A 73 -15.28 1.65 -11.54
N ALA A 74 -14.33 2.16 -10.74
CA ALA A 74 -12.93 1.82 -10.89
C ALA A 74 -12.68 0.31 -10.73
N GLY A 75 -13.28 -0.32 -9.71
CA GLY A 75 -13.24 -1.75 -9.45
C GLY A 75 -13.77 -2.58 -10.62
N TYR A 76 -14.91 -2.16 -11.17
CA TYR A 76 -15.54 -2.81 -12.32
C TYR A 76 -14.66 -2.75 -13.57
N ILE A 77 -14.06 -1.58 -13.86
CA ILE A 77 -13.14 -1.39 -14.98
C ILE A 77 -11.89 -2.27 -14.85
N ILE A 78 -11.28 -2.36 -13.66
CA ILE A 78 -10.01 -3.11 -13.51
C ILE A 78 -10.19 -4.63 -13.54
N MET A 79 -11.40 -5.14 -13.30
CA MET A 79 -11.68 -6.58 -13.34
C MET A 79 -11.77 -7.11 -14.77
N GLU A 80 -12.30 -6.30 -15.70
CA GLU A 80 -12.34 -6.64 -17.12
C GLU A 80 -11.06 -6.19 -17.83
N THR A 81 -10.03 -7.03 -17.77
CA THR A 81 -8.67 -6.66 -18.22
C THR A 81 -8.58 -6.30 -19.70
N ASP A 82 -9.32 -6.98 -20.58
CA ASP A 82 -9.30 -6.69 -22.02
C ASP A 82 -10.05 -5.39 -22.35
N PHE A 83 -11.19 -5.17 -21.69
CA PHE A 83 -11.92 -3.91 -21.74
C PHE A 83 -11.03 -2.74 -21.28
N SER A 84 -10.39 -2.89 -20.12
CA SER A 84 -9.49 -1.89 -19.52
C SER A 84 -8.34 -1.52 -20.46
N LYS A 85 -7.70 -2.51 -21.09
CA LYS A 85 -6.63 -2.28 -22.07
C LYS A 85 -7.13 -1.56 -23.32
N ARG A 86 -8.24 -2.02 -23.91
CA ARG A 86 -8.78 -1.46 -25.16
C ARG A 86 -9.18 0.00 -25.01
N TRP A 87 -9.78 0.37 -23.87
CA TRP A 87 -10.18 1.73 -23.57
C TRP A 87 -9.06 2.59 -22.94
N GLY A 88 -7.85 2.06 -22.82
CA GLY A 88 -6.68 2.81 -22.35
C GLY A 88 -6.61 3.05 -20.84
N PHE A 89 -7.49 2.43 -20.05
CA PHE A 89 -7.52 2.55 -18.59
C PHE A 89 -6.24 2.03 -17.93
N SER A 90 -5.52 1.11 -18.57
CA SER A 90 -4.20 0.65 -18.11
C SER A 90 -3.13 1.75 -18.04
N LYS A 91 -3.34 2.89 -18.71
CA LYS A 91 -2.47 4.09 -18.68
C LYS A 91 -2.99 5.18 -17.73
N THR A 92 -4.12 4.95 -17.07
CA THR A 92 -4.76 5.90 -16.15
C THR A 92 -4.46 5.54 -14.70
N ASN A 93 -5.01 6.31 -13.77
CA ASN A 93 -4.87 6.08 -12.34
C ASN A 93 -6.03 5.26 -11.73
N VAL A 94 -6.83 4.58 -12.58
CA VAL A 94 -8.03 3.82 -12.15
C VAL A 94 -7.73 2.76 -11.09
N TRP A 95 -6.55 2.14 -11.14
CA TRP A 95 -6.15 1.13 -10.16
C TRP A 95 -5.97 1.74 -8.75
N TRP A 96 -5.45 2.96 -8.66
CA TRP A 96 -5.33 3.69 -7.40
C TRP A 96 -6.70 4.04 -6.84
N ALA A 97 -7.60 4.52 -7.69
CA ALA A 97 -8.99 4.80 -7.31
C ALA A 97 -9.68 3.54 -6.75
N ALA A 98 -9.49 2.38 -7.38
CA ALA A 98 -10.05 1.11 -6.94
C ALA A 98 -9.41 0.53 -5.65
N THR A 99 -8.28 1.07 -5.19
CA THR A 99 -7.53 0.52 -4.04
C THR A 99 -7.42 1.48 -2.86
N THR A 100 -7.84 2.74 -3.03
CA THR A 100 -7.68 3.82 -2.04
C THR A 100 -8.29 3.44 -0.67
N THR A 101 -9.49 2.85 -0.64
CA THR A 101 -10.12 2.43 0.64
C THR A 101 -9.76 1.05 1.13
N LYS A 102 -8.98 0.26 0.38
CA LYS A 102 -8.38 -0.98 0.93
C LYS A 102 -7.45 -0.68 2.11
N LEU A 103 -6.97 0.56 2.22
CA LEU A 103 -6.06 1.05 3.27
C LEU A 103 -6.78 1.54 4.53
N LYS A 104 -7.98 1.01 4.80
CA LYS A 104 -8.77 1.42 5.96
C LYS A 104 -8.28 0.72 7.23
N ARG A 105 -7.47 1.43 8.02
CA ARG A 105 -7.12 1.11 9.43
C ARG A 105 -6.66 -0.36 9.63
N PRO A 106 -5.54 -0.80 9.04
CA PRO A 106 -5.01 -2.13 9.30
C PRO A 106 -4.61 -2.27 10.78
N GLU A 107 -4.60 -3.50 11.28
CA GLU A 107 -3.99 -3.80 12.58
C GLU A 107 -2.47 -3.58 12.53
N ASN A 108 -1.83 -3.96 11.42
CA ASN A 108 -0.42 -3.71 11.17
C ASN A 108 -0.25 -2.58 10.14
N TRP A 109 0.09 -1.39 10.62
CA TRP A 109 0.28 -0.22 9.77
C TRP A 109 1.48 -0.30 8.82
N LEU A 110 2.41 -1.24 8.99
CA LEU A 110 3.48 -1.45 8.01
C LEU A 110 2.90 -1.90 6.66
N SER A 111 1.82 -2.67 6.66
CA SER A 111 1.16 -3.12 5.42
C SER A 111 0.64 -1.96 4.58
N MET A 112 0.19 -0.88 5.23
CA MET A 112 -0.18 0.36 4.54
C MET A 112 1.01 1.03 3.87
N LEU A 113 2.18 1.09 4.53
CA LEU A 113 3.36 1.73 3.94
C LEU A 113 3.80 1.03 2.67
N TYR A 114 3.67 -0.30 2.60
CA TYR A 114 3.89 -1.01 1.35
C TYR A 114 2.89 -0.64 0.28
N LEU A 115 1.59 -0.72 0.58
CA LEU A 115 0.56 -0.46 -0.44
C LEU A 115 0.62 0.99 -0.91
N ALA A 116 1.01 1.91 -0.03
CA ALA A 116 1.20 3.31 -0.31
C ALA A 116 2.55 3.67 -0.93
N SER A 117 3.57 2.79 -0.92
CA SER A 117 4.87 3.03 -1.59
C SER A 117 4.74 3.29 -3.09
N ASN A 118 3.61 2.89 -3.61
CA ASN A 118 3.19 2.93 -4.99
C ASN A 118 2.49 4.30 -5.30
N TYR A 119 2.06 5.05 -4.28
CA TYR A 119 1.54 6.41 -4.42
C TYR A 119 2.67 7.45 -4.46
N GLY A 120 2.43 8.54 -5.20
CA GLY A 120 3.31 9.68 -5.31
C GLY A 120 3.24 10.62 -4.10
N CYS A 121 4.41 11.15 -3.74
CA CYS A 121 4.57 12.27 -2.81
C CYS A 121 5.68 13.19 -3.33
N LEU A 122 5.53 14.50 -3.12
CA LEU A 122 6.59 15.47 -3.44
C LEU A 122 7.66 15.45 -2.35
N ASP A 123 7.23 15.34 -1.10
CA ASP A 123 8.09 15.18 0.07
C ASP A 123 8.13 13.71 0.48
N ALA A 124 9.32 13.11 0.49
CA ALA A 124 9.51 11.71 0.87
C ALA A 124 8.93 11.39 2.26
N ARG A 125 8.88 12.37 3.18
CA ARG A 125 8.33 12.19 4.54
C ARG A 125 6.83 11.93 4.54
N ASP A 126 6.12 12.37 3.50
CA ASP A 126 4.67 12.22 3.40
C ASP A 126 4.22 10.77 3.21
N VAL A 127 5.11 9.86 2.80
CA VAL A 127 4.78 8.42 2.83
C VAL A 127 4.45 7.97 4.26
N ILE A 128 5.11 8.56 5.26
CA ILE A 128 4.86 8.29 6.67
C ILE A 128 3.80 9.24 7.23
N TYR A 129 4.02 10.55 7.12
CA TYR A 129 3.15 11.56 7.74
C TYR A 129 1.76 11.61 7.08
N GLY A 130 1.70 11.45 5.76
CA GLY A 130 0.46 11.34 4.99
C GLY A 130 -0.32 10.07 5.28
N LEU A 131 0.19 9.14 6.09
CA LEU A 131 -0.55 7.95 6.56
C LEU A 131 -0.68 7.86 8.08
N ARG A 132 0.03 8.70 8.83
CA ARG A 132 0.08 8.68 10.30
C ARG A 132 -1.30 8.76 10.97
N GLY A 133 -2.26 9.48 10.40
CA GLY A 133 -3.63 9.58 10.94
C GLY A 133 -4.43 8.27 10.88
N LEU A 134 -3.99 7.31 10.05
CA LEU A 134 -4.64 6.01 9.85
C LEU A 134 -3.96 4.87 10.63
N MET A 135 -2.74 5.11 11.12
CA MET A 135 -1.95 4.12 11.87
C MET A 135 -2.49 3.96 13.29
N ARG A 136 -2.56 2.70 13.77
CA ARG A 136 -2.88 2.38 15.16
C ARG A 136 -1.61 2.03 15.92
N PHE A 137 -1.44 2.66 17.08
CA PHE A 137 -0.31 2.41 17.96
C PHE A 137 -0.79 1.91 19.32
N SER A 138 -0.14 0.86 19.81
CA SER A 138 -0.14 0.49 21.23
C SER A 138 0.91 1.31 21.99
N LYS A 139 2.06 1.60 21.35
CA LYS A 139 3.22 2.32 21.91
C LYS A 139 4.00 3.04 20.78
N GLY A 140 4.79 4.06 21.13
CA GLY A 140 5.72 4.71 20.18
C GLY A 140 5.07 5.66 19.18
N ALA A 141 3.83 6.10 19.43
CA ALA A 141 3.06 6.96 18.53
C ALA A 141 3.68 8.36 18.37
N GLU A 142 4.40 8.82 19.40
CA GLU A 142 5.09 10.10 19.52
C GLU A 142 6.35 10.20 18.64
N LEU A 143 6.98 9.07 18.32
CA LEU A 143 8.12 9.02 17.40
C LEU A 143 7.75 9.49 16.00
N LEU A 144 6.47 9.36 15.65
CA LEU A 144 5.90 9.68 14.34
C LEU A 144 4.97 10.90 14.35
N THR A 145 5.12 11.79 15.34
CA THR A 145 4.53 13.13 15.23
C THR A 145 5.15 13.87 14.04
N PRO A 146 4.35 14.46 13.13
CA PRO A 146 4.87 15.19 11.98
C PRO A 146 5.84 16.30 12.37
N ASP A 147 7.07 16.23 11.86
CA ASP A 147 8.13 17.21 12.06
C ASP A 147 8.92 17.37 10.76
N TYR A 148 8.53 18.38 9.97
CA TYR A 148 9.20 18.72 8.71
C TYR A 148 10.54 19.46 8.91
N GLY A 149 11.02 19.62 10.15
CA GLY A 149 12.41 19.98 10.45
C GLY A 149 13.37 18.78 10.34
N LYS A 150 12.87 17.54 10.40
CA LYS A 150 13.68 16.31 10.25
C LYS A 150 13.98 16.01 8.79
N THR A 151 15.15 15.45 8.52
CA THR A 151 15.44 14.84 7.21
C THR A 151 14.58 13.58 7.01
N PHE A 152 14.25 13.22 5.77
CA PHE A 152 13.48 11.99 5.50
C PHE A 152 14.13 10.76 6.11
N LEU A 153 15.47 10.68 6.11
CA LEU A 153 16.20 9.57 6.72
C LEU A 153 15.93 9.45 8.23
N LYS A 154 15.87 10.58 8.95
CA LYS A 154 15.51 10.58 10.39
C LYS A 154 14.07 10.11 10.58
N VAL A 155 13.14 10.58 9.75
CA VAL A 155 11.73 10.14 9.82
C VAL A 155 11.60 8.65 9.57
N TYR A 156 12.33 8.11 8.60
CA TYR A 156 12.29 6.69 8.29
C TYR A 156 12.92 5.85 9.41
N ARG A 157 14.05 6.30 9.96
CA ARG A 157 14.64 5.67 11.14
C ARG A 157 13.67 5.65 12.33
N ASP A 158 13.05 6.79 12.63
CA ASP A 158 12.08 6.92 13.72
C ASP A 158 10.85 6.04 13.45
N SER A 159 10.51 5.77 12.18
CA SER A 159 9.46 4.80 11.78
C SER A 159 9.86 3.36 12.04
N VAL A 160 11.12 2.99 11.83
CA VAL A 160 11.63 1.67 12.20
C VAL A 160 11.56 1.48 13.72
N GLU A 161 12.02 2.48 14.48
CA GLU A 161 11.94 2.47 15.95
C GLU A 161 10.49 2.36 16.43
N ALA A 162 9.57 3.15 15.86
CA ALA A 162 8.15 3.07 16.17
C ALA A 162 7.57 1.67 15.90
N ALA A 163 7.98 1.01 14.81
CA ALA A 163 7.54 -0.34 14.50
C ALA A 163 8.07 -1.36 15.51
N LEU A 164 9.37 -1.30 15.85
CA LEU A 164 9.98 -2.20 16.83
C LEU A 164 9.34 -2.06 18.22
N VAL A 165 9.01 -0.83 18.63
CA VAL A 165 8.31 -0.53 19.89
C VAL A 165 6.86 -1.02 19.86
N ASN A 166 6.15 -0.79 18.76
CA ASN A 166 4.72 -1.04 18.64
C ASN A 166 4.38 -2.52 18.46
N PHE A 167 5.16 -3.24 17.64
CA PHE A 167 4.92 -4.64 17.29
C PHE A 167 5.76 -5.64 18.09
N GLU A 168 6.81 -5.18 18.76
CA GLU A 168 7.72 -6.01 19.57
C GLU A 168 8.36 -7.17 18.76
N ASN A 169 8.48 -6.99 17.45
CA ASN A 169 9.06 -7.94 16.49
C ASN A 169 9.91 -7.20 15.42
N THR A 170 10.62 -7.94 14.58
CA THR A 170 11.51 -7.38 13.54
C THR A 170 10.87 -7.29 12.15
N ASP A 171 9.54 -7.39 12.03
CA ASP A 171 8.84 -7.47 10.73
C ASP A 171 9.05 -6.22 9.86
N VAL A 172 9.36 -5.08 10.48
CA VAL A 172 9.71 -3.86 9.75
C VAL A 172 10.91 -4.04 8.83
N LEU A 173 11.85 -4.93 9.16
CA LEU A 173 13.00 -5.24 8.32
C LEU A 173 12.61 -5.99 7.05
N LEU A 174 11.42 -6.61 7.01
CA LEU A 174 10.90 -7.23 5.79
C LEU A 174 10.64 -6.20 4.70
N TYR A 175 10.58 -4.90 5.01
CA TYR A 175 10.25 -3.80 4.08
C TYR A 175 11.46 -3.25 3.33
N LEU A 176 12.66 -3.77 3.60
CA LEU A 176 13.87 -3.44 2.83
C LEU A 176 13.74 -3.88 1.37
N ALA A 177 14.25 -3.05 0.46
CA ALA A 177 14.29 -3.30 -0.98
C ALA A 177 15.68 -3.74 -1.47
N GLY A 178 16.70 -3.71 -0.62
CA GLY A 178 18.09 -4.07 -0.95
C GLY A 178 18.84 -2.97 -1.70
N VAL A 179 18.25 -1.77 -1.79
CA VAL A 179 18.84 -0.57 -2.45
C VAL A 179 19.23 0.51 -1.44
N GLU A 180 18.93 0.27 -0.17
CA GLU A 180 19.16 1.21 0.91
C GLU A 180 20.65 1.36 1.21
N SER A 181 21.10 2.61 1.36
CA SER A 181 22.46 2.90 1.82
C SER A 181 22.69 2.49 3.28
N LEU A 182 21.61 2.43 4.07
CA LEU A 182 21.60 1.91 5.43
C LEU A 182 20.74 0.64 5.46
N SER A 183 21.37 -0.49 5.79
CA SER A 183 20.85 -1.84 5.60
C SER A 183 19.59 -2.19 6.40
N TRP A 184 19.07 -1.30 7.24
CA TRP A 184 17.96 -1.56 8.15
C TRP A 184 16.87 -0.47 8.15
N ILE A 185 17.04 0.59 7.36
CA ILE A 185 16.05 1.69 7.25
C ILE A 185 15.40 1.61 5.87
N PRO A 186 14.16 1.10 5.75
CA PRO A 186 13.50 0.95 4.46
C PRO A 186 13.39 2.28 3.69
N ALA A 187 13.64 2.23 2.38
CA ALA A 187 13.43 3.37 1.50
C ALA A 187 11.94 3.45 1.09
N TRP A 188 11.06 3.90 1.99
CA TRP A 188 9.62 3.98 1.72
C TRP A 188 9.22 4.94 0.59
N ASN A 189 10.14 5.80 0.13
CA ASN A 189 9.94 6.64 -1.06
C ASN A 189 10.20 5.88 -2.39
N VAL A 190 10.62 4.63 -2.33
CA VAL A 190 10.83 3.77 -3.48
C VAL A 190 9.68 2.78 -3.56
N SER A 191 9.08 2.67 -4.74
CA SER A 191 8.01 1.71 -5.01
C SER A 191 8.48 0.30 -4.66
N MET A 192 7.70 -0.38 -3.81
CA MET A 192 7.95 -1.77 -3.46
C MET A 192 7.23 -2.68 -4.46
N LEU A 193 7.94 -3.72 -4.92
CA LEU A 193 7.39 -4.71 -5.85
C LEU A 193 6.15 -5.38 -5.26
N PHE A 194 5.07 -5.43 -6.05
CA PHE A 194 3.71 -5.79 -5.63
C PHE A 194 3.56 -7.25 -5.17
N ARG A 195 4.59 -8.08 -5.29
CA ARG A 195 4.52 -9.54 -5.05
C ARG A 195 5.62 -10.04 -4.11
N ASN A 196 5.82 -9.41 -2.96
CA ASN A 196 6.58 -10.07 -1.90
C ASN A 196 5.66 -11.05 -1.11
N PRO A 197 5.78 -12.38 -1.31
CA PRO A 197 4.89 -13.36 -0.69
C PRO A 197 4.98 -13.38 0.84
N PHE A 198 6.09 -12.89 1.41
CA PHE A 198 6.31 -12.82 2.85
C PHE A 198 5.63 -11.61 3.52
N ARG A 199 5.15 -10.64 2.74
CA ARG A 199 4.47 -9.43 3.26
C ARG A 199 2.94 -9.51 3.20
N PHE A 200 2.36 -10.32 2.30
CA PHE A 200 0.92 -10.38 2.02
C PHE A 200 0.30 -11.79 2.14
N GLY A 201 1.08 -12.79 2.57
CA GLY A 201 0.56 -14.13 2.80
C GLY A 201 -0.37 -14.19 4.02
N ASN A 202 -1.34 -15.10 3.98
CA ASN A 202 -2.05 -15.52 5.18
C ASN A 202 -1.03 -15.93 6.24
N ARG A 203 -1.33 -15.66 7.53
CA ARG A 203 -0.47 -16.10 8.63
C ARG A 203 -0.21 -17.59 8.49
N VAL A 204 1.04 -17.93 8.23
CA VAL A 204 1.48 -19.32 8.24
C VAL A 204 1.57 -19.79 9.71
N PRO A 205 1.32 -21.08 10.00
CA PRO A 205 1.37 -21.59 11.37
C PRO A 205 2.79 -21.58 11.96
N TRP A 206 3.81 -21.33 11.13
CA TRP A 206 5.21 -21.33 11.54
C TRP A 206 5.53 -20.10 12.39
N LYS A 207 6.01 -20.34 13.61
CA LYS A 207 6.50 -19.32 14.54
C LYS A 207 7.91 -19.68 15.01
N PRO A 208 8.95 -19.52 14.18
CA PRO A 208 10.30 -20.00 14.49
C PRO A 208 10.87 -19.41 15.78
N ALA A 209 10.48 -18.17 16.10
CA ALA A 209 10.87 -17.46 17.31
C ALA A 209 9.88 -17.67 18.49
N GLY A 210 8.84 -18.48 18.35
CA GLY A 210 7.81 -18.66 19.38
C GLY A 210 7.22 -17.32 19.85
N ASP A 211 6.92 -17.19 21.14
CA ASP A 211 6.45 -15.94 21.76
C ASP A 211 7.59 -14.98 22.18
N SER A 212 8.82 -15.22 21.71
CA SER A 212 9.92 -14.32 22.02
C SER A 212 9.71 -12.94 21.41
N LYS A 213 10.15 -11.92 22.13
CA LYS A 213 10.09 -10.53 21.71
C LYS A 213 11.45 -10.10 21.18
N ALA A 214 11.47 -9.21 20.20
CA ALA A 214 12.71 -8.68 19.67
C ALA A 214 13.48 -7.92 20.77
N VAL A 215 14.74 -8.26 20.98
CA VAL A 215 15.68 -7.46 21.78
C VAL A 215 16.53 -6.65 20.82
N TRP A 216 16.53 -5.33 21.01
CA TRP A 216 17.14 -4.42 20.06
C TRP A 216 17.58 -3.11 20.73
N SER A 217 18.50 -2.40 20.07
CA SER A 217 18.86 -1.02 20.40
C SER A 217 19.28 -0.25 19.14
N ILE A 218 19.07 1.07 19.14
CA ILE A 218 19.43 1.94 18.02
C ILE A 218 20.42 3.01 18.49
N ASP A 219 21.62 3.00 17.91
CA ASP A 219 22.54 4.13 17.97
C ASP A 219 22.16 5.15 16.89
N LYS A 220 21.44 6.20 17.31
CA LYS A 220 20.98 7.28 16.41
C LYS A 220 22.10 8.16 15.88
N LYS A 221 23.28 8.17 16.50
CA LYS A 221 24.43 8.98 16.06
C LYS A 221 25.12 8.32 14.89
N ASN A 222 25.34 7.02 14.97
CA ASN A 222 26.02 6.24 13.93
C ASN A 222 25.05 5.51 12.97
N ASN A 223 23.74 5.58 13.22
CA ASN A 223 22.69 4.84 12.50
C ASN A 223 22.94 3.32 12.50
N ILE A 224 23.20 2.76 13.68
CA ILE A 224 23.40 1.33 13.87
C ILE A 224 22.21 0.75 14.61
N LEU A 225 21.59 -0.29 14.04
CA LEU A 225 20.62 -1.14 14.71
C LEU A 225 21.34 -2.39 15.21
N SER A 226 21.27 -2.65 16.52
CA SER A 226 21.70 -3.90 17.12
C SER A 226 20.47 -4.74 17.45
N VAL A 227 20.50 -6.02 17.11
CA VAL A 227 19.44 -6.99 17.38
C VAL A 227 20.05 -8.27 17.93
N ASP A 228 19.39 -8.90 18.90
CA ASP A 228 19.80 -10.21 19.39
C ASP A 228 19.15 -11.32 18.54
N GLY A 229 19.90 -12.40 18.36
CA GLY A 229 19.43 -13.57 17.62
C GLY A 229 20.41 -14.71 17.75
N PHE A 230 20.16 -15.76 16.97
CA PHE A 230 21.05 -16.91 16.86
C PHE A 230 21.39 -17.14 15.39
N ILE A 231 22.58 -17.69 15.15
CA ILE A 231 22.98 -18.13 13.82
C ILE A 231 22.34 -19.50 13.60
N ALA A 232 21.36 -19.56 12.69
CA ALA A 232 20.72 -20.82 12.33
C ALA A 232 21.56 -21.61 11.31
N ASP A 233 22.00 -20.94 10.23
CA ASP A 233 22.85 -21.52 9.18
C ASP A 233 23.51 -20.40 8.36
N THR A 234 24.42 -20.76 7.44
CA THR A 234 25.06 -19.86 6.49
C THR A 234 24.48 -20.04 5.09
N ILE A 235 23.99 -18.94 4.50
CA ILE A 235 23.52 -18.94 3.12
C ILE A 235 24.73 -19.05 2.18
N LYS A 236 24.86 -20.18 1.47
CA LYS A 236 25.97 -20.41 0.53
C LYS A 236 25.79 -19.68 -0.80
N ILE A 237 24.55 -19.53 -1.24
CA ILE A 237 24.18 -18.91 -2.52
C ILE A 237 22.94 -18.07 -2.30
N SER A 238 22.98 -16.81 -2.73
CA SER A 238 21.80 -15.98 -2.90
C SER A 238 21.71 -15.56 -4.37
N GLN A 239 20.51 -15.57 -4.92
CA GLN A 239 20.24 -15.13 -6.28
C GLN A 239 19.03 -14.20 -6.26
N PRO A 240 18.96 -13.20 -7.16
CA PRO A 240 17.76 -12.39 -7.32
C PRO A 240 16.55 -13.29 -7.57
N CYS A 241 15.47 -13.06 -6.83
CA CYS A 241 14.21 -13.73 -7.09
C CYS A 241 13.65 -13.20 -8.41
N ASN A 242 13.53 -14.06 -9.44
CA ASN A 242 12.88 -13.67 -10.69
C ASN A 242 11.36 -13.82 -10.52
N GLU A 243 10.71 -12.67 -10.29
CA GLU A 243 9.27 -12.58 -10.02
C GLU A 243 8.39 -13.12 -11.17
N MET A 244 8.91 -13.22 -12.40
CA MET A 244 8.17 -13.78 -13.54
C MET A 244 7.76 -15.25 -13.30
N TYR A 245 8.51 -16.00 -12.49
CA TYR A 245 8.17 -17.39 -12.16
C TYR A 245 6.99 -17.54 -11.19
N PHE A 246 6.65 -16.49 -10.43
CA PHE A 246 5.44 -16.42 -9.59
C PHE A 246 4.31 -15.66 -10.31
N GLY A 247 4.53 -15.26 -11.56
CA GLY A 247 3.61 -14.50 -12.39
C GLY A 247 2.36 -15.27 -12.84
N THR A 248 2.46 -16.60 -12.95
CA THR A 248 1.47 -17.47 -13.60
C THR A 248 0.58 -18.26 -12.64
N THR A 249 0.83 -18.22 -11.33
CA THR A 249 -0.10 -18.80 -10.37
C THR A 249 -1.24 -17.81 -10.16
N MET A 250 -2.32 -17.99 -10.93
CA MET A 250 -3.64 -17.47 -10.58
C MET A 250 -3.87 -17.80 -9.10
N LEU A 251 -4.07 -16.79 -8.26
CA LEU A 251 -4.75 -17.01 -6.98
C LEU A 251 -6.17 -17.45 -7.34
N SER A 252 -6.35 -18.76 -7.50
CA SER A 252 -7.64 -19.40 -7.28
C SER A 252 -7.90 -19.30 -5.78
N LEU A 253 -8.57 -18.21 -5.38
CA LEU A 253 -9.27 -18.07 -4.12
C LEU A 253 -10.75 -17.91 -4.43
#